data_AF-A0AAV5YPY2-F1
#
_entry.id   AF-A0AAV5YPY2-F1
#
_cell.length_a   1.000
_cell.length_b   1.000
_cell.length_c   1.000
_cell.angle_alpha   90.00
_cell.angle_beta   90.00
_cell.angle_gamma   90.00
#
_symmetry.space_group_name_H-M   'P 1'
#
loop_
_entity.id
_entity.type
_entity.pdbx_description
1 polymer ?
#
loop_
_entity_poly.entity_id
_entity_poly.type
_entity_poly.pdbx_seq_one_letter_code
_entity_poly.pdbx_strand_id
1 'polypeptide(L)'
;MASAPPPPPDDGKVAGCDLCRAKKITPWYHEDDVCWIAECDVCETPMVVWRRHGTQPSPEARAHMLARLGEVATQRVGEYWVDDHMRNIPDHFHAHARPKGGFFGYDRR
;
A
#
# COMPACT_ATOMS: atom_id res chain seq x y z
N MET A 1 6.28 -25.58 -36.65
CA MET A 1 7.07 -24.62 -35.85
C MET A 1 6.10 -23.97 -34.88
N ALA A 2 6.14 -24.33 -33.59
CA ALA A 2 5.30 -23.67 -32.58
C ALA A 2 6.02 -22.40 -32.13
N SER A 3 5.36 -21.24 -32.25
CA SER A 3 5.86 -19.99 -31.69
C SER A 3 5.95 -20.11 -30.17
N ALA A 4 7.02 -19.58 -29.58
CA ALA A 4 7.14 -19.51 -28.13
C ALA A 4 5.97 -18.72 -27.54
N PRO A 5 5.46 -19.09 -26.34
CA PRO A 5 4.44 -18.30 -25.67
C PRO A 5 4.96 -16.87 -25.44
N PRO A 6 4.08 -15.86 -25.46
CA PRO A 6 4.49 -14.50 -25.13
C PRO A 6 5.13 -14.48 -23.74
N PRO A 7 6.10 -13.58 -23.49
CA PRO A 7 6.64 -13.42 -22.15
C PRO A 7 5.47 -13.19 -21.17
N PRO A 8 5.58 -13.68 -19.92
CA PRO A 8 4.56 -13.41 -18.93
C PRO A 8 4.30 -11.91 -18.87
N PRO A 9 3.04 -11.48 -18.69
CA PRO A 9 2.74 -10.06 -18.58
C PRO A 9 3.63 -9.44 -17.51
N ASP A 10 4.17 -8.27 -17.81
CA ASP A 10 4.87 -7.46 -16.81
C ASP A 10 3.88 -7.20 -15.67
N ASP A 11 4.10 -7.92 -14.56
CA ASP A 11 3.33 -7.77 -13.34
C ASP A 11 3.59 -6.39 -12.69
N GLY A 12 4.51 -5.61 -13.28
CA GLY A 12 4.90 -4.29 -12.88
C GLY A 12 5.79 -4.31 -11.65
N LYS A 13 6.39 -5.45 -11.28
CA LYS A 13 7.20 -5.57 -10.06
C LYS A 13 8.68 -5.39 -10.34
N VAL A 14 9.37 -4.77 -9.39
CA VAL A 14 10.84 -4.60 -9.42
C VAL A 14 11.50 -5.53 -8.41
N ALA A 15 12.49 -6.30 -8.89
CA ALA A 15 13.33 -7.13 -8.03
C ALA A 15 14.10 -6.25 -7.03
N GLY A 16 14.02 -6.58 -5.75
CA GLY A 16 14.68 -5.82 -4.68
C GLY A 16 13.79 -4.80 -3.97
N CYS A 17 12.62 -4.44 -4.53
CA CYS A 17 11.65 -3.61 -3.82
C CYS A 17 10.88 -4.45 -2.79
N ASP A 18 10.93 -4.05 -1.51
CA ASP A 18 10.24 -4.76 -0.43
C ASP A 18 8.71 -4.68 -0.54
N LEU A 19 8.17 -3.58 -1.07
CA LEU A 19 6.74 -3.41 -1.32
C LEU A 19 6.25 -4.30 -2.48
N CYS A 20 7.04 -4.47 -3.53
CA CYS A 20 6.76 -5.43 -4.60
C CYS A 20 6.72 -6.87 -4.09
N ARG A 21 7.61 -7.20 -3.14
CA ARG A 21 7.70 -8.53 -2.52
C ARG A 21 6.49 -8.84 -1.63
N ALA A 22 5.94 -7.82 -0.99
CA ALA A 22 4.71 -7.89 -0.19
C ALA A 22 4.74 -9.05 0.85
N LYS A 23 5.83 -9.14 1.62
CA LYS A 23 5.94 -10.14 2.71
C LYS A 23 4.91 -9.84 3.80
N LYS A 24 4.18 -10.86 4.24
CA LYS A 24 3.18 -10.75 5.32
C LYS A 24 3.82 -10.80 6.71
N ILE A 25 4.54 -9.75 7.09
CA ILE A 25 5.25 -9.64 8.39
C ILE A 25 4.47 -8.89 9.47
N THR A 26 3.46 -8.12 9.08
CA THR A 26 2.52 -7.40 9.94
C THR A 26 1.08 -7.86 9.66
N PRO A 27 0.08 -7.47 10.46
CA PRO A 27 -1.32 -7.74 10.14
C PRO A 27 -1.73 -7.20 8.77
N TRP A 28 -2.39 -8.04 7.97
CA TRP A 28 -2.97 -7.66 6.68
C TRP A 28 -4.48 -7.47 6.83
N TYR A 29 -5.00 -6.44 6.17
CA TYR A 29 -6.39 -6.03 6.28
C TYR A 29 -7.15 -6.19 4.97
N HIS A 30 -6.46 -6.06 3.84
CA HIS A 30 -7.05 -6.14 2.51
C HIS A 30 -6.02 -6.55 1.46
N GLU A 31 -6.46 -7.25 0.42
CA GLU A 31 -5.65 -7.62 -0.74
C GLU A 31 -6.58 -7.83 -1.95
N ASP A 32 -6.32 -7.13 -3.05
CA ASP A 32 -6.98 -7.33 -4.35
C ASP A 32 -5.98 -7.12 -5.50
N ASP A 33 -6.44 -7.09 -6.74
CA ASP A 33 -5.58 -6.96 -7.94
C ASP A 33 -4.91 -5.58 -8.09
N VAL A 34 -5.38 -4.55 -7.38
CA VAL A 34 -4.84 -3.19 -7.44
C VAL A 34 -3.89 -2.93 -6.27
N CYS A 35 -4.24 -3.32 -5.06
CA CYS A 35 -3.48 -2.98 -3.87
C CYS A 35 -3.56 -4.04 -2.76
N TRP A 36 -2.72 -3.84 -1.75
CA TRP A 36 -2.86 -4.47 -0.46
C TRP A 36 -2.80 -3.44 0.64
N ILE A 37 -3.41 -3.75 1.78
CA ILE A 37 -3.41 -2.91 2.98
C ILE A 37 -2.92 -3.75 4.14
N ALA A 38 -1.90 -3.26 4.82
CA ALA A 38 -1.35 -3.87 6.02
C ALA A 38 -1.02 -2.79 7.04
N GLU A 39 -0.75 -3.20 8.27
CA GLU A 39 -0.12 -2.32 9.23
C GLU A 39 1.34 -2.04 8.82
N CYS A 40 1.75 -0.78 8.86
CA CYS A 40 3.15 -0.40 8.64
C CYS A 40 3.99 -0.80 9.85
N ASP A 41 5.11 -1.49 9.63
CA ASP A 41 6.03 -1.96 10.67
C ASP A 41 6.77 -0.83 11.41
N VAL A 42 6.93 0.32 10.75
CA VAL A 42 7.55 1.51 11.35
C VAL A 42 6.50 2.41 12.01
N CYS A 43 5.37 2.59 11.34
CA CYS A 43 4.39 3.61 11.73
C CYS A 43 3.26 3.08 12.60
N GLU A 44 3.04 1.77 12.65
CA GLU A 44 1.93 1.10 13.34
C GLU A 44 0.53 1.56 12.85
N THR A 45 0.45 2.23 11.70
CA THR A 45 -0.80 2.68 11.07
C THR A 45 -1.15 1.85 9.83
N PRO A 46 -2.42 1.76 9.42
CA PRO A 46 -2.78 1.17 8.13
C PRO A 46 -2.06 1.87 6.97
N MET A 47 -1.45 1.10 6.10
CA MET A 47 -0.75 1.54 4.89
C MET A 47 -1.32 0.80 3.69
N VAL A 48 -1.74 1.55 2.67
CA VAL A 48 -2.09 0.99 1.36
C VAL A 48 -0.88 1.06 0.45
N VAL A 49 -0.67 0.01 -0.32
CA VAL A 49 0.44 -0.09 -1.27
C VAL A 49 -0.07 -0.56 -2.62
N TRP A 50 0.33 0.15 -3.67
CA TRP A 50 0.00 -0.24 -5.04
C TRP A 50 0.69 -1.55 -5.39
N ARG A 51 0.01 -2.47 -6.07
CA ARG A 51 0.63 -3.76 -6.45
C ARG A 51 1.77 -3.61 -7.46
N ARG A 52 1.67 -2.61 -8.34
CA ARG A 52 2.70 -2.29 -9.32
C ARG A 52 3.71 -1.32 -8.72
N HIS A 53 4.96 -1.46 -9.15
CA HIS A 53 6.04 -0.53 -8.85
C HIS A 53 5.85 0.77 -9.62
N GLY A 54 6.30 1.87 -9.02
CA GLY A 54 6.15 3.22 -9.56
C GLY A 54 5.37 4.12 -8.62
N THR A 55 5.46 5.43 -8.88
CA THR A 55 4.95 6.48 -7.98
C THR A 55 3.66 7.14 -8.46
N GLN A 56 3.23 6.82 -9.68
CA GLN A 56 2.11 7.46 -10.37
C GLN A 56 1.06 6.43 -10.76
N PRO A 57 0.28 5.90 -9.80
CA PRO A 57 -0.89 5.10 -10.12
C PRO A 57 -1.87 5.91 -10.98
N SER A 58 -2.67 5.24 -11.82
CA SER A 58 -3.75 5.92 -12.55
C SER A 58 -4.73 6.58 -11.56
N PRO A 59 -5.48 7.61 -11.96
CA PRO A 59 -6.49 8.23 -11.11
C PRO A 59 -7.48 7.22 -10.52
N GLU A 60 -7.91 6.23 -11.30
CA GLU A 60 -8.82 5.17 -10.88
C GLU A 60 -8.18 4.25 -9.85
N ALA A 61 -6.95 3.81 -10.10
CA ALA A 61 -6.20 2.98 -9.16
C ALA A 61 -5.96 3.72 -7.84
N ARG A 62 -5.60 5.01 -7.89
CA ARG A 62 -5.41 5.85 -6.70
C ARG A 62 -6.72 6.01 -5.93
N ALA A 63 -7.82 6.30 -6.61
CA ALA A 63 -9.13 6.44 -5.97
C ALA A 63 -9.56 5.14 -5.28
N HIS A 64 -9.40 4.00 -5.96
CA HIS A 64 -9.67 2.66 -5.40
C HIS A 64 -8.84 2.39 -4.15
N MET A 65 -7.53 2.64 -4.21
CA MET A 65 -6.61 2.46 -3.08
C MET A 65 -7.01 3.29 -1.88
N LEU A 66 -7.32 4.58 -2.08
CA LEU A 66 -7.69 5.48 -0.99
C LEU A 66 -9.06 5.13 -0.40
N ALA A 67 -10.01 4.67 -1.21
CA ALA A 67 -11.30 4.17 -0.72
C ALA A 67 -11.13 2.95 0.19
N ARG A 68 -10.36 1.94 -0.25
CA ARG A 68 -10.04 0.75 0.55
C ARG A 68 -9.26 1.09 1.82
N LEU A 69 -8.29 2.00 1.71
CA LEU A 69 -7.56 2.49 2.88
C LEU A 69 -8.51 3.12 3.90
N GLY A 70 -9.48 3.91 3.43
CA GLY A 70 -10.45 4.56 4.30
C GLY A 70 -11.35 3.60 5.05
N GLU A 71 -11.85 2.56 4.38
CA GLU A 71 -12.64 1.49 5.01
C GLU A 71 -11.88 0.81 6.16
N VAL A 72 -10.61 0.49 5.93
CA VAL A 72 -9.74 -0.11 6.95
C VAL A 72 -9.41 0.90 8.05
N ALA A 73 -9.05 2.13 7.70
CA ALA A 73 -8.63 3.16 8.64
C ALA A 73 -9.74 3.51 9.64
N THR A 74 -10.97 3.68 9.17
CA THR A 74 -12.12 3.95 10.04
C THR A 74 -12.32 2.87 11.11
N GLN A 75 -12.04 1.60 10.78
CA GLN A 75 -12.15 0.48 11.73
C GLN A 75 -10.95 0.37 12.68
N ARG A 76 -9.75 0.72 12.20
CA ARG A 76 -8.50 0.50 12.95
C ARG A 76 -8.08 1.68 13.81
N VAL A 77 -8.24 2.90 13.30
CA VAL A 77 -7.73 4.12 13.93
C VAL A 77 -8.79 5.22 14.09
N GLY A 78 -10.01 5.03 13.57
CA GLY A 78 -11.09 5.99 13.70
C GLY A 78 -10.93 7.17 12.74
N GLU A 79 -11.00 8.40 13.25
CA GLU A 79 -10.73 9.59 12.44
C GLU A 79 -9.26 9.62 12.00
N TYR A 80 -9.01 9.89 10.71
CA TYR A 80 -7.67 9.83 10.14
C TYR A 80 -7.44 10.91 9.07
N TRP A 81 -6.18 11.10 8.71
CA TRP A 81 -5.74 11.84 7.53
C TRP A 81 -4.78 10.98 6.69
N VAL A 82 -4.67 11.27 5.40
CA VAL A 82 -3.84 10.48 4.48
C VAL A 82 -2.47 11.13 4.32
N ASP A 83 -1.41 10.37 4.60
CA ASP A 83 0.00 10.72 4.36
C ASP A 83 0.52 9.90 3.17
N ASP A 84 0.57 10.50 1.98
CA ASP A 84 1.10 9.87 0.76
C ASP A 84 2.56 10.25 0.48
N HIS A 85 3.28 10.78 1.47
CA HIS A 85 4.70 11.06 1.35
C HIS A 85 5.53 9.76 1.52
N MET A 86 5.98 9.23 0.39
CA MET A 86 6.78 8.00 0.26
C MET A 86 8.22 8.22 0.75
N ARG A 87 8.49 7.97 2.03
CA ARG A 87 9.79 8.27 2.66
C ARG A 87 10.85 7.18 2.40
N ASN A 88 10.69 6.00 2.99
CA ASN A 88 11.73 4.96 2.97
C ASN A 88 11.84 4.23 1.63
N ILE A 89 10.73 4.17 0.87
CA ILE A 89 10.66 3.53 -0.45
C ILE A 89 10.04 4.55 -1.41
N PRO A 90 10.80 5.58 -1.80
CA PRO A 90 10.27 6.76 -2.49
C PRO A 90 9.83 6.50 -3.93
N ASP A 91 10.18 5.35 -4.49
CA ASP A 91 9.91 4.96 -5.88
C ASP A 91 8.74 3.98 -6.04
N HIS A 92 8.07 3.61 -4.94
CA HIS A 92 6.89 2.73 -4.95
C HIS A 92 5.74 3.38 -4.19
N PHE A 93 4.63 3.63 -4.88
CA PHE A 93 3.45 4.28 -4.32
C PHE A 93 2.88 3.53 -3.11
N HIS A 94 2.83 4.25 -1.99
CA HIS A 94 2.15 3.85 -0.79
C HIS A 94 1.66 5.08 -0.03
N ALA A 95 0.60 4.91 0.75
CA ALA A 95 0.05 5.96 1.59
C ALA A 95 -0.38 5.39 2.94
N HIS A 96 -0.25 6.19 3.99
CA HIS A 96 -0.60 5.83 5.36
C HIS A 96 -1.88 6.55 5.79
N ALA A 97 -2.76 5.84 6.51
CA ALA A 97 -3.86 6.46 7.22
C ALA A 97 -3.43 6.78 8.66
N ARG A 98 -3.06 8.03 8.89
CA ARG A 98 -2.56 8.54 10.17
C ARG A 98 -3.73 8.93 11.07
N PRO A 99 -3.76 8.55 12.36
CA PRO A 99 -4.84 8.95 13.25
C PRO A 99 -4.95 10.48 13.37
N LYS A 100 -6.15 11.00 13.56
CA LYS A 100 -6.39 12.43 13.78
C LYS A 100 -5.63 12.89 15.04
N GLY A 101 -4.76 13.88 14.86
CA GLY A 101 -3.95 14.43 15.95
C GLY A 101 -2.65 13.65 16.25
N GLY A 102 -2.36 12.57 15.50
CA GLY A 102 -1.16 11.76 15.68
C GLY A 102 -0.47 11.38 14.37
N PHE A 103 0.68 10.72 14.50
CA PHE A 103 1.48 10.22 13.37
C PHE A 103 1.71 8.71 13.43
N PHE A 104 1.87 8.13 14.62
CA PHE A 104 2.01 6.70 14.82
C PHE A 104 0.66 6.07 15.21
N GLY A 105 0.47 4.79 14.90
CA GLY A 105 -0.64 4.00 15.41
C GLY A 105 -0.38 3.65 16.87
N TYR A 106 -1.44 3.65 17.67
CA TYR A 106 -1.37 3.63 19.12
C TYR A 106 -0.52 4.78 19.67
N ASP A 107 -1.14 5.95 19.88
CA ASP A 107 -0.65 6.86 20.91
C ASP A 107 -0.55 6.02 22.19
N ARG A 108 0.68 5.66 22.57
CA ARG A 108 1.01 5.14 23.89
C ARG A 108 0.62 6.25 24.88
N ARG A 109 -0.64 6.25 25.27
CA ARG A 109 -1.08 6.93 26.49
C ARG A 109 -0.42 6.27 27.70
#